data_AF-A0ABD2D2L6-F1
#
_entry.id   AF-A0ABD2D2L6-F1
#
_cell.length_a   1.000
_cell.length_b   1.000
_cell.length_c   1.000
_cell.angle_alpha   90.00
_cell.angle_beta   90.00
_cell.angle_gamma   90.00
#
_symmetry.space_group_name_H-M   'P 1'
#
loop_
_entity.id
_entity.type
_entity.pdbx_description
1 polymer ?
#
loop_
_entity_poly.entity_id
_entity_poly.type
_entity_poly.pdbx_seq_one_letter_code
_entity_poly.pdbx_strand_id
1 'polypeptide(L)'
;MGTIDHQDQMLFPNYEKSHQRILKTFFYMSDIALFNTYIMHKTLRAKFGVKAFVLIESRAKYIFNFELYTGQLVCELRSKSLGISGSIDLLHQRKTLFFWCFSILFLDTWYSFPTLDEKLHKNHTTICGTVRIRRKGIPRDEEFLKNIKSLEKG
;
A
#
# COMPACT_ATOMS: atom_id res chain seq x y z
N MET A 1 -27.96 8.03 30.15
CA MET A 1 -29.05 8.93 29.75
C MET A 1 -28.60 10.15 28.94
N GLY A 2 -27.30 10.36 28.65
CA GLY A 2 -26.82 11.53 27.88
C GLY A 2 -25.95 11.18 26.65
N THR A 3 -26.03 9.96 26.14
CA THR A 3 -25.19 9.50 25.00
C THR A 3 -25.51 10.23 23.70
N ILE A 4 -26.77 10.63 23.52
CA ILE A 4 -27.24 11.39 22.36
C ILE A 4 -26.75 12.84 22.46
N ASP A 5 -26.88 13.47 23.63
CA ASP A 5 -26.44 14.85 23.85
C ASP A 5 -24.92 15.01 23.68
N HIS A 6 -24.13 14.02 24.11
CA HIS A 6 -22.68 14.01 23.89
C HIS A 6 -22.29 13.79 22.43
N GLN A 7 -23.10 13.06 21.65
CA GLN A 7 -22.88 12.90 20.22
C GLN A 7 -23.16 14.20 19.48
N ASP A 8 -24.24 14.90 19.84
CA ASP A 8 -24.61 16.18 19.23
C ASP A 8 -23.56 17.28 19.52
N GLN A 9 -22.90 17.22 20.69
CA GLN A 9 -21.76 18.08 21.02
C GLN A 9 -20.51 17.85 20.15
N MET A 10 -20.38 16.67 19.53
CA MET A 10 -19.21 16.29 18.72
C MET A 10 -19.40 16.53 17.21
N LEU A 11 -20.62 16.82 16.75
CA LEU A 11 -20.90 17.16 15.35
C LEU A 11 -20.26 18.52 15.02
N PHE A 12 -19.79 18.69 13.77
CA PHE A 12 -19.02 19.88 13.41
C PHE A 12 -19.90 21.15 13.47
N PRO A 13 -19.44 22.24 14.11
CA PRO A 13 -20.22 23.47 14.26
C PRO A 13 -20.48 24.23 12.96
N ASN A 14 -19.87 23.80 11.84
CA ASN A 14 -20.08 24.41 10.52
C ASN A 14 -21.53 24.29 10.02
N TYR A 15 -22.30 23.35 10.57
CA TYR A 15 -23.73 23.14 10.29
C TYR A 15 -24.61 24.37 10.65
N GLU A 16 -24.21 25.18 11.62
CA GLU A 16 -25.06 26.29 12.12
C GLU A 16 -25.10 27.50 11.19
N LYS A 17 -24.15 27.64 10.26
CA LYS A 17 -24.03 28.84 9.40
C LYS A 17 -24.80 28.73 8.07
N SER A 18 -25.38 27.56 7.77
CA SER A 18 -26.10 27.33 6.51
C SER A 18 -27.59 27.67 6.65
N HIS A 19 -28.04 28.68 5.89
CA HIS A 19 -29.43 29.15 5.91
C HIS A 19 -30.41 28.25 5.15
N GLN A 20 -29.91 27.41 4.24
CA GLN A 20 -30.75 26.54 3.41
C GLN A 20 -30.94 25.18 4.10
N ARG A 21 -32.20 24.88 4.44
CA ARG A 21 -32.62 23.66 5.15
C ARG A 21 -32.07 22.37 4.55
N ILE A 22 -31.96 22.29 3.23
CA ILE A 22 -31.45 21.10 2.49
C ILE A 22 -29.96 20.88 2.75
N LEU A 23 -29.16 21.95 2.69
CA LEU A 23 -27.72 21.89 2.96
C LEU A 23 -27.46 21.53 4.41
N LYS A 24 -28.27 22.05 5.34
CA LYS A 24 -28.24 21.62 6.75
C LYS A 24 -28.37 20.09 6.83
N THR A 25 -29.45 19.53 6.30
CA THR A 25 -29.67 18.07 6.36
C THR A 25 -28.52 17.29 5.72
N PHE A 26 -27.97 17.76 4.60
CA PHE A 26 -26.83 17.12 3.94
C PHE A 26 -25.56 17.10 4.82
N PHE A 27 -25.20 18.23 5.42
CA PHE A 27 -24.03 18.30 6.30
C PHE A 27 -24.24 17.47 7.57
N TYR A 28 -25.44 17.48 8.14
CA TYR A 28 -25.78 16.67 9.31
C TYR A 28 -25.65 15.15 9.03
N MET A 29 -26.15 14.70 7.89
CA MET A 29 -26.04 13.29 7.50
C MET A 29 -24.57 12.88 7.25
N SER A 30 -23.77 13.80 6.70
CA SER A 30 -22.34 13.58 6.47
C SER A 30 -21.56 13.50 7.79
N ASP A 31 -21.85 14.39 8.74
CA ASP A 31 -21.21 14.43 10.06
C ASP A 31 -21.59 13.20 10.91
N ILE A 32 -22.85 12.75 10.87
CA ILE A 32 -23.27 11.49 11.50
C ILE A 32 -22.54 10.30 10.87
N ALA A 33 -22.37 10.26 9.55
CA ALA A 33 -21.63 9.19 8.87
C ALA A 33 -20.15 9.19 9.28
N LEU A 34 -19.52 10.36 9.39
CA LEU A 34 -18.15 10.52 9.89
C LEU A 34 -18.02 10.04 11.34
N PHE A 35 -18.97 10.40 12.20
CA PHE A 35 -18.98 9.98 13.60
C PHE A 35 -19.15 8.46 13.75
N ASN A 36 -20.09 7.88 13.01
CA ASN A 36 -20.33 6.44 13.01
C ASN A 36 -19.13 5.67 12.45
N THR A 37 -18.50 6.15 11.37
CA THR A 37 -17.28 5.52 10.83
C THR A 37 -16.11 5.62 11.82
N TYR A 38 -15.97 6.73 12.55
CA TYR A 38 -14.98 6.86 13.62
C TYR A 38 -15.24 5.90 14.79
N ILE A 39 -16.48 5.80 15.28
CA ILE A 39 -16.86 4.83 16.32
C ILE A 39 -16.57 3.42 15.82
N MET A 40 -16.96 3.09 14.60
CA MET A 40 -16.70 1.78 14.00
C MET A 40 -15.19 1.49 13.93
N HIS A 41 -14.38 2.44 13.49
CA HIS A 41 -12.91 2.30 13.43
C HIS A 41 -12.26 2.14 14.81
N LYS A 42 -12.79 2.84 15.84
CA LYS A 42 -12.27 2.81 17.20
C LYS A 42 -12.70 1.57 18.00
N THR A 43 -13.95 1.14 17.83
CA THR A 43 -14.55 0.02 18.58
C THR A 43 -14.28 -1.33 17.94
N LEU A 44 -14.36 -1.40 16.61
CA LEU A 44 -13.93 -2.57 15.84
C LEU A 44 -12.44 -2.42 15.56
N ARG A 45 -11.61 -2.61 16.59
CA ARG A 45 -10.15 -2.70 16.50
C ARG A 45 -9.73 -3.41 15.19
N ALA A 46 -9.42 -2.63 14.15
CA ALA A 46 -9.05 -3.03 12.78
C ALA A 46 -9.34 -4.50 12.38
N LYS A 47 -10.57 -5.00 12.56
CA LYS A 47 -10.92 -6.37 12.13
C LYS A 47 -11.05 -6.46 10.61
N PHE A 48 -11.44 -5.35 10.00
CA PHE A 48 -11.57 -5.19 8.56
C PHE A 48 -10.83 -3.92 8.16
N GLY A 49 -9.93 -4.04 7.20
CA GLY A 49 -9.13 -2.93 6.69
C GLY A 49 -9.01 -3.04 5.17
N VAL A 50 -9.01 -1.89 4.49
CA VAL A 50 -8.70 -1.81 3.07
C VAL A 50 -7.19 -1.79 2.92
N LYS A 51 -6.63 -2.80 2.26
CA LYS A 51 -5.19 -2.85 1.96
C LYS A 51 -4.92 -2.08 0.68
N ALA A 52 -3.86 -1.28 0.66
CA ALA A 52 -3.39 -0.58 -0.54
C ALA A 52 -1.91 -0.89 -0.78
N PHE A 53 -1.53 -0.94 -2.05
CA PHE A 53 -0.15 -0.90 -2.53
C PHE A 53 0.19 0.55 -2.82
N VAL A 54 1.32 1.05 -2.30
CA VAL A 54 1.67 2.46 -2.41
C VAL A 54 3.13 2.59 -2.79
N LEU A 55 3.42 3.40 -3.80
CA LEU A 55 4.75 3.82 -4.19
C LEU A 55 4.98 5.26 -3.72
N ILE A 56 6.04 5.46 -2.93
CA ILE A 56 6.30 6.72 -2.24
C ILE A 56 7.76 7.14 -2.45
N GLU A 57 8.00 8.44 -2.59
CA GLU A 57 9.34 9.02 -2.50
C GLU A 57 9.86 9.01 -1.05
N SER A 58 11.04 8.47 -0.80
CA SER A 58 11.58 8.32 0.56
C SER A 58 11.83 9.66 1.27
N ARG A 59 12.32 10.68 0.56
CA ARG A 59 12.73 11.96 1.16
C ARG A 59 11.55 12.93 1.30
N ALA A 60 10.86 13.22 0.20
CA ALA A 60 9.74 14.17 0.21
C ALA A 60 8.42 13.57 0.74
N LYS A 61 8.35 12.23 0.90
CA LYS A 61 7.14 11.50 1.31
C LYS A 61 5.96 11.70 0.36
N TYR A 62 6.24 12.03 -0.90
CA TYR A 62 5.23 12.17 -1.94
C TYR A 62 4.74 10.79 -2.40
N ILE A 63 3.42 10.61 -2.50
CA ILE A 63 2.82 9.39 -3.03
C ILE A 63 2.77 9.51 -4.55
N PHE A 64 3.59 8.73 -5.24
CA PHE A 64 3.60 8.71 -6.71
C PHE A 64 2.42 7.95 -7.29
N ASN A 65 2.09 6.81 -6.68
CA ASN A 65 1.03 5.94 -7.18
C ASN A 65 0.53 5.04 -6.05
N PHE A 66 -0.75 4.67 -6.10
CA PHE A 66 -1.32 3.69 -5.20
C PHE A 66 -2.40 2.86 -5.91
N GLU A 67 -2.54 1.61 -5.47
CA GLU A 67 -3.54 0.68 -5.98
C GLU A 67 -4.22 -0.04 -4.82
N LEU A 68 -5.55 -0.07 -4.82
CA LEU A 68 -6.33 -0.75 -3.79
C LEU A 68 -6.31 -2.26 -4.02
N TYR A 69 -6.09 -3.03 -2.95
CA TYR A 69 -6.18 -4.47 -2.98
C TYR A 69 -7.64 -4.91 -2.90
N THR A 70 -8.15 -5.46 -4.00
CA THR A 70 -9.55 -5.90 -4.15
C THR A 70 -9.75 -7.40 -3.87
N GLY A 71 -8.73 -8.12 -3.37
CA GLY A 71 -8.81 -9.58 -3.14
C GLY A 71 -8.62 -10.43 -4.41
N GLN A 72 -9.04 -9.92 -5.57
CA GLN A 72 -8.76 -10.48 -6.89
C GLN A 72 -7.81 -9.55 -7.63
N LEU A 73 -6.61 -10.04 -7.94
CA LEU A 73 -5.70 -9.28 -8.78
C LEU A 73 -6.21 -9.25 -10.20
N VAL A 74 -6.14 -8.07 -10.81
CA VAL A 74 -6.48 -7.84 -12.21
C VAL A 74 -5.73 -8.87 -13.07
N CYS A 75 -6.50 -9.78 -13.68
CA CYS A 75 -6.00 -10.93 -14.44
C CYS A 75 -5.06 -10.54 -15.59
N GLU A 76 -5.15 -9.32 -16.10
CA GLU A 76 -4.29 -8.82 -17.20
C GLU A 76 -2.80 -8.72 -16.83
N LEU A 77 -2.46 -8.70 -15.54
CA LEU A 77 -1.11 -8.34 -15.08
C LEU A 77 -0.19 -9.52 -14.81
N ARG A 78 -0.73 -10.74 -14.90
CA ARG A 78 -0.03 -11.94 -14.49
C ARG A 78 1.00 -12.35 -15.55
N SER A 79 2.16 -11.71 -15.55
CA SER A 79 3.28 -12.24 -16.33
C SER A 79 3.66 -13.61 -15.75
N LYS A 80 3.66 -14.67 -16.57
CA LYS A 80 3.93 -16.04 -16.09
C LYS A 80 5.27 -16.18 -15.33
N SER A 81 6.22 -15.26 -15.55
CA SER A 81 7.56 -15.28 -14.95
C SER A 81 7.72 -14.50 -13.65
N LEU A 82 6.84 -13.53 -13.35
CA LEU A 82 6.86 -12.77 -12.11
C LEU A 82 5.59 -13.12 -11.36
N GLY A 83 5.74 -13.66 -10.15
CA GLY A 83 4.59 -13.86 -9.29
C GLY A 83 3.78 -12.57 -9.09
N ILE A 84 2.61 -12.73 -8.49
CA ILE A 84 1.63 -11.67 -8.21
C ILE A 84 2.24 -10.32 -7.76
N SER A 85 3.22 -10.34 -6.87
CA SER A 85 3.81 -9.09 -6.35
C SER A 85 4.68 -8.38 -7.40
N GLY A 86 5.52 -9.11 -8.14
CA GLY A 86 6.41 -8.52 -9.14
C GLY A 86 5.63 -7.91 -10.32
N SER A 87 4.43 -8.41 -10.60
CA SER A 87 3.51 -7.76 -11.56
C SER A 87 2.93 -6.45 -11.05
N ILE A 88 2.65 -6.32 -9.75
CA ILE A 88 2.16 -5.08 -9.13
C ILE A 88 3.27 -4.03 -9.13
N ASP A 89 4.51 -4.42 -8.83
CA ASP A 89 5.67 -3.51 -8.83
C ASP A 89 5.96 -2.98 -10.23
N LEU A 90 5.99 -3.87 -11.23
CA LEU A 90 6.12 -3.45 -12.62
C LEU A 90 4.96 -2.58 -13.08
N LEU A 91 3.73 -2.78 -12.59
CA LEU A 91 2.61 -1.93 -12.96
C LEU A 91 2.76 -0.53 -12.37
N HIS A 92 3.08 -0.44 -11.08
CA HIS A 92 3.30 0.85 -10.42
C HIS A 92 4.36 1.64 -11.16
N GLN A 93 5.45 0.98 -11.54
CA GLN A 93 6.54 1.59 -12.29
C GLN A 93 6.19 1.89 -13.77
N ARG A 94 5.45 1.00 -14.46
CA ARG A 94 5.02 1.21 -15.85
C ARG A 94 4.02 2.36 -16.00
N LYS A 95 3.20 2.63 -14.99
CA LYS A 95 2.29 3.78 -14.99
C LYS A 95 3.01 5.10 -14.70
N THR A 96 4.20 5.05 -14.09
CA THR A 96 5.01 6.22 -13.72
C THR A 96 6.28 6.37 -14.59
N LEU A 97 6.29 5.76 -15.79
CA LEU A 97 7.42 5.58 -16.72
C LEU A 97 8.32 6.80 -16.99
N PHE A 98 7.85 8.02 -16.73
CA PHE A 98 8.55 9.22 -17.17
C PHE A 98 9.69 9.66 -16.24
N PHE A 99 9.75 9.19 -14.99
CA PHE A 99 10.62 9.82 -13.97
C PHE A 99 11.68 8.90 -13.34
N TRP A 100 11.76 7.63 -13.73
CA TRP A 100 12.42 6.60 -12.92
C TRP A 100 13.71 5.98 -13.48
N CYS A 101 14.22 6.44 -14.62
CA CYS A 101 15.58 6.07 -15.03
C CYS A 101 16.57 6.53 -13.94
N PHE A 102 17.46 5.62 -13.50
CA PHE A 102 18.51 5.85 -12.50
C PHE A 102 18.06 5.99 -11.04
N SER A 103 16.88 5.50 -10.67
CA SER A 103 16.44 5.49 -9.26
C SER A 103 16.72 4.17 -8.56
N ILE A 104 16.92 4.24 -7.23
CA ILE A 104 17.01 3.06 -6.34
C ILE A 104 15.63 2.82 -5.72
N LEU A 105 15.04 1.65 -5.99
CA LEU A 105 13.78 1.21 -5.39
C LEU A 105 14.04 0.40 -4.13
N PHE A 106 13.42 0.80 -3.03
CA PHE A 106 13.42 0.03 -1.79
C PHE A 106 12.17 -0.85 -1.72
N LEU A 107 12.36 -2.17 -1.76
CA LEU A 107 11.27 -3.15 -1.77
C LEU A 107 11.27 -3.99 -0.49
N ASP A 108 10.07 -4.25 0.02
CA ASP A 108 9.87 -5.22 1.09
C ASP A 108 10.01 -6.65 0.56
N THR A 109 10.29 -7.59 1.45
CA THR A 109 10.45 -9.00 1.18
C THR A 109 9.30 -9.57 0.35
N TRP A 110 8.06 -9.07 0.44
CA TRP A 110 6.95 -9.57 -0.36
C TRP A 110 7.08 -9.24 -1.86
N TYR A 111 7.75 -8.15 -2.22
CA TYR A 111 7.89 -7.61 -3.57
C TYR A 111 9.20 -8.02 -4.28
N SER A 112 10.25 -8.32 -3.53
CA SER A 112 11.61 -8.55 -4.10
C SER A 112 11.83 -9.90 -4.81
N PHE A 113 11.74 -9.98 -6.14
CA PHE A 113 12.05 -11.22 -6.90
C PHE A 113 13.34 -11.07 -7.72
N PRO A 114 14.21 -12.11 -7.80
CA PRO A 114 15.42 -12.04 -8.65
C PRO A 114 15.08 -11.74 -10.12
N THR A 115 14.00 -12.32 -10.63
CA THR A 115 13.53 -12.07 -12.00
C THR A 115 12.94 -10.68 -12.19
N LEU A 116 12.50 -10.02 -11.12
CA LEU A 116 12.07 -8.62 -11.14
C LEU A 116 13.30 -7.72 -11.26
N ASP A 117 14.34 -8.00 -10.47
CA ASP A 117 15.60 -7.27 -10.48
C ASP A 117 16.24 -7.24 -11.87
N GLU A 118 16.34 -8.38 -12.55
CA GLU A 118 16.84 -8.44 -13.92
C GLU A 118 16.05 -7.54 -14.90
N LYS A 119 14.73 -7.44 -14.74
CA LYS A 119 13.89 -6.59 -15.62
C LYS A 119 14.01 -5.12 -15.26
N LEU A 120 14.11 -4.79 -13.98
CA LEU A 120 14.29 -3.41 -13.52
C LEU A 120 15.68 -2.89 -13.88
N HIS A 121 16.70 -3.73 -13.76
CA HIS A 121 18.06 -3.40 -14.13
C HIS A 121 18.22 -3.11 -15.63
N LYS A 122 17.47 -3.81 -16.49
CA LYS A 122 17.38 -3.48 -17.93
C LYS A 122 16.80 -2.09 -18.20
N ASN A 123 15.98 -1.58 -17.29
CA ASN A 123 15.39 -0.25 -17.34
C ASN A 123 16.16 0.78 -16.50
N HIS A 124 17.44 0.52 -16.21
CA HIS A 124 18.31 1.39 -15.39
C HIS A 124 17.74 1.72 -14.00
N THR A 125 16.95 0.82 -13.42
CA THR A 125 16.44 0.96 -12.06
C THR A 125 17.06 -0.12 -11.19
N THR A 126 17.68 0.28 -10.08
CA THR A 126 18.31 -0.67 -9.15
C THR A 126 17.35 -0.98 -8.00
N ILE A 127 17.30 -2.22 -7.56
CA ILE A 127 16.50 -2.62 -6.40
C ILE A 127 17.41 -2.77 -5.17
N CYS A 128 16.93 -2.29 -4.03
CA CYS A 128 17.46 -2.61 -2.71
C CYS A 128 16.34 -3.23 -1.87
N GLY A 129 16.61 -4.36 -1.22
CA GLY A 129 15.61 -5.03 -0.40
C GLY A 129 16.06 -6.41 0.06
N THR A 130 15.22 -7.03 0.87
CA THR A 130 15.43 -8.40 1.34
C THR A 130 14.70 -9.39 0.44
N VAL A 131 15.24 -10.59 0.27
CA VAL A 131 14.62 -11.65 -0.53
C VAL A 131 14.53 -12.92 0.31
N ARG A 132 13.39 -13.65 0.24
CA ARG A 132 13.30 -14.97 0.89
C ARG A 132 14.09 -16.00 0.09
N ILE A 133 14.93 -16.78 0.76
CA ILE A 133 15.74 -17.88 0.17
C ILE A 133 14.91 -18.87 -0.65
N ARG A 134 13.65 -19.10 -0.24
CA ARG A 134 12.73 -20.03 -0.94
C ARG A 134 12.17 -19.48 -2.26
N ARG A 135 12.51 -18.26 -2.68
CA ARG A 135 12.01 -17.69 -3.94
C ARG A 135 12.61 -18.39 -5.15
N LYS A 136 11.80 -18.46 -6.21
CA LYS A 136 12.22 -18.99 -7.50
C LYS A 136 13.25 -18.03 -8.12
N GLY A 137 14.35 -18.58 -8.63
CA GLY A 137 15.46 -17.81 -9.21
C GLY A 137 16.66 -17.61 -8.28
N ILE A 138 16.56 -18.01 -7.00
CA ILE A 138 17.71 -18.04 -6.09
C ILE A 138 18.49 -19.34 -6.30
N PRO A 139 19.83 -19.28 -6.43
CA PRO A 139 20.66 -20.49 -6.48
C PRO A 139 20.50 -21.30 -5.19
N ARG A 140 20.38 -22.61 -5.32
CA ARG A 140 20.15 -23.53 -4.19
C ARG A 140 21.34 -24.43 -3.89
N ASP A 141 22.49 -24.05 -4.39
CA ASP A 141 23.71 -24.80 -4.21
C ASP A 141 24.04 -24.86 -2.71
N GLU A 142 24.48 -26.01 -2.22
CA GLU A 142 24.70 -26.22 -0.79
C GLU A 142 25.72 -25.23 -0.22
N GLU A 143 26.72 -24.87 -1.02
CA GLU A 143 27.72 -23.86 -0.69
C GLU A 143 27.10 -22.46 -0.52
N PHE A 144 26.23 -22.06 -1.44
CA PHE A 144 25.49 -20.81 -1.35
C PHE A 144 24.61 -20.74 -0.10
N LEU A 145 23.92 -21.83 0.24
CA LEU A 145 23.09 -21.90 1.44
C LEU A 145 23.91 -21.89 2.75
N LYS A 146 25.11 -22.50 2.75
CA LYS A 146 26.06 -22.42 3.89
C LYS A 146 26.54 -20.99 4.09
N ASN A 147 26.89 -20.29 3.01
CA ASN A 147 27.36 -18.90 3.04
C ASN A 147 26.29 -17.95 3.60
N ILE A 148 25.01 -18.14 3.24
CA ILE A 148 23.92 -17.33 3.82
C ILE A 148 23.79 -17.59 5.33
N LYS A 149 23.82 -18.86 5.76
CA LYS A 149 23.70 -19.22 7.19
C LYS A 149 24.86 -18.69 8.04
N SER A 150 26.05 -18.52 7.45
CA SER A 150 27.17 -17.87 8.15
C SER A 150 26.97 -16.37 8.30
N LEU A 151 26.30 -15.70 7.35
CA LEU A 151 25.99 -14.27 7.42
C LEU A 151 24.90 -13.96 8.45
N GLU A 152 23.96 -14.89 8.69
CA GLU A 152 22.90 -14.74 9.71
C GLU A 152 23.40 -14.88 11.17
N LYS A 153 24.66 -15.30 11.38
CA LYS A 153 25.24 -15.55 12.72
C LYS A 153 26.16 -14.44 13.24
N GLY A 154 26.35 -13.36 12.49
CA GLY A 154 27.08 -12.15 12.92
C GLY A 154 26.13 -11.09 13.43
#